data_AF-A0A180FP66-F1
#
_entry.id   AF-A0A180FP66-F1
#
_cell.length_a   1.000
_cell.length_b   1.000
_cell.length_c   1.000
_cell.angle_alpha   90.00
_cell.angle_beta   90.00
_cell.angle_gamma   90.00
#
_symmetry.space_group_name_H-M   'P 1'
#
loop_
_entity.id
_entity.type
_entity.pdbx_description
1 polymer ?
#
loop_
_entity_poly.entity_id
_entity_poly.type
_entity_poly.pdbx_seq_one_letter_code
_entity_poly.pdbx_strand_id
1 'polypeptide(L)'
;MVLKLGDRSWELEYQNVEFILTPIYKLLTSIIKYTMTLFYAPDIAVSPELPEEESAHAVRVLRLNEEDELFITDGKGTICKAVVSRAHPKHCEVRILETHEQPPLWQAYLHIAVSPAKSIDRMEWFVEKAVEIGTDAVTFLQCRFSERKDIKISRMEKVAVSAMKQSLKARLPKLSGMTDFRTFIAQPFDGRKFIAHCGEGERKLLKHAYQPNQPALILIGPEGDFSPEEVAFALQNGYEPVSLGNSRLRTETAALAACHTIQLLNQ
;
A
#
# COMPACT_ATOMS: atom_id res chain seq x y z
N MET A 1 -6.86 9.12 46.33
CA MET A 1 -6.60 7.78 45.74
C MET A 1 -5.16 7.42 46.08
N VAL A 2 -4.89 6.27 46.70
CA VAL A 2 -3.50 5.91 47.11
C VAL A 2 -2.84 5.11 46.00
N LEU A 3 -1.77 5.66 45.42
CA LEU A 3 -0.92 4.94 44.46
C LEU A 3 0.26 4.33 45.21
N LYS A 4 0.50 3.03 45.01
CA LYS A 4 1.66 2.30 45.52
C LYS A 4 2.61 1.96 44.38
N LEU A 5 3.89 2.29 44.56
CA LEU A 5 4.99 1.78 43.76
C LEU A 5 6.06 1.26 44.74
N GLY A 6 6.15 -0.07 44.86
CA GLY A 6 6.97 -0.72 45.89
C GLY A 6 6.50 -0.37 47.32
N ASP A 7 7.45 -0.24 48.25
CA ASP A 7 7.17 -0.04 49.68
C ASP A 7 6.89 1.44 50.08
N ARG A 8 6.66 2.33 49.11
CA ARG A 8 6.25 3.72 49.40
C ARG A 8 4.81 3.98 48.98
N SER A 9 4.04 4.57 49.91
CA SER A 9 2.67 5.00 49.71
C SER A 9 2.55 6.52 49.88
N TRP A 10 1.85 7.16 48.95
CA TRP A 10 1.54 8.59 49.00
C TRP A 10 0.01 8.78 48.97
N GLU A 11 -0.51 9.57 49.90
CA GLU A 11 -1.91 9.99 49.88
C GLU A 11 -2.04 11.25 49.00
N LEU A 12 -2.68 11.10 47.84
CA LEU A 12 -3.06 12.23 47.00
C LEU A 12 -4.40 12.79 47.47
N GLU A 13 -4.35 14.02 48.02
CA GLU A 13 -5.53 14.85 48.24
C GLU A 13 -6.23 15.16 46.90
N TYR A 14 -7.55 15.03 46.90
CA TYR A 14 -8.41 15.02 45.72
C TYR A 14 -8.43 16.34 44.91
N GLN A 15 -7.81 17.42 45.42
CA GLN A 15 -7.87 18.73 44.78
C GLN A 15 -6.83 18.96 43.65
N ASN A 16 -5.87 18.05 43.46
CA ASN A 16 -4.80 18.22 42.46
C ASN A 16 -4.86 17.25 41.26
N VAL A 17 -5.90 16.41 41.17
CA VAL A 17 -6.00 15.40 40.08
C VAL A 17 -6.46 16.02 38.76
N GLU A 18 -7.29 17.06 38.78
CA GLU A 18 -7.70 17.77 37.56
C GLU A 18 -6.56 18.56 36.91
N PHE A 19 -5.65 19.14 37.71
CA PHE A 19 -4.59 20.04 37.24
C PHE A 19 -3.44 19.32 36.53
N ILE A 20 -3.24 18.03 36.80
CA ILE A 20 -2.18 17.21 36.18
C ILE A 20 -2.71 16.45 34.97
N LEU A 21 -3.99 16.05 34.99
CA LEU A 21 -4.60 15.31 33.88
C LEU A 21 -4.89 16.20 32.66
N THR A 22 -5.25 17.48 32.82
CA THR A 22 -5.53 18.34 31.66
C THR A 22 -4.31 18.64 30.80
N PRO A 23 -3.11 18.97 31.33
CA PRO A 23 -1.92 19.21 30.53
C PRO A 23 -1.39 17.93 29.89
N ILE A 24 -1.39 16.80 30.59
CA ILE A 24 -0.96 15.51 30.03
C ILE A 24 -1.97 15.02 28.99
N TYR A 25 -3.28 15.21 29.19
CA TYR A 25 -4.30 14.91 28.19
C TYR A 25 -4.24 15.87 27.00
N LYS A 26 -3.96 17.16 27.20
CA LYS A 26 -3.69 18.13 26.11
C LYS A 26 -2.40 17.82 25.37
N LEU A 27 -1.36 17.38 26.06
CA LEU A 27 -0.09 16.97 25.47
C LEU A 27 -0.23 15.63 24.74
N LEU A 28 -0.98 14.67 25.29
CA LEU A 28 -1.31 13.42 24.62
C LEU A 28 -2.23 13.66 23.42
N THR A 29 -3.27 14.50 23.54
CA THR A 29 -4.12 14.87 22.40
C THR A 29 -3.37 15.73 21.39
N SER A 30 -2.38 16.54 21.79
CA SER A 30 -1.48 17.30 20.92
C SER A 30 -0.45 16.42 20.21
N ILE A 31 0.16 15.46 20.93
CA ILE A 31 1.07 14.45 20.37
C ILE A 31 0.31 13.50 19.44
N ILE A 32 -0.94 13.14 19.77
CA ILE A 32 -1.85 12.39 18.90
C ILE A 32 -2.35 13.28 17.73
N LYS A 33 -2.49 14.60 17.90
CA LYS A 33 -2.82 15.56 16.81
C LYS A 33 -1.70 15.72 15.79
N TYR A 34 -0.45 15.37 16.13
CA TYR A 34 0.72 15.55 15.27
C TYR A 34 1.20 14.26 14.59
N THR A 35 0.39 13.19 14.54
CA THR A 35 0.58 12.20 13.47
C THR A 35 0.04 12.81 12.18
N MET A 36 0.95 13.23 11.30
CA MET A 36 0.65 13.79 9.98
C MET A 36 -0.39 12.91 9.27
N THR A 37 -1.65 13.30 9.32
CA THR A 37 -2.73 12.51 8.74
C THR A 37 -2.89 12.91 7.29
N LEU A 38 -2.59 11.98 6.40
CA LEU A 38 -2.71 12.16 4.96
C LEU A 38 -4.12 11.75 4.51
N PHE A 39 -4.81 12.64 3.80
CA PHE A 39 -6.12 12.41 3.19
C PHE A 39 -5.97 12.17 1.68
N TYR A 40 -6.87 11.39 1.07
CA TYR A 40 -6.85 11.14 -0.38
C TYR A 40 -7.98 11.89 -1.08
N ALA A 41 -7.62 12.83 -1.95
CA ALA A 41 -8.57 13.57 -2.78
C ALA A 41 -7.99 13.72 -4.20
N PRO A 42 -8.34 12.82 -5.15
CA PRO A 42 -7.72 12.76 -6.48
C PRO A 42 -7.96 14.00 -7.34
N ASP A 43 -9.01 14.78 -7.02
CA ASP A 43 -9.44 15.96 -7.76
C ASP A 43 -9.18 17.27 -7.00
N ILE A 44 -8.35 17.26 -5.95
CA ILE A 44 -8.14 18.42 -5.06
C ILE A 44 -7.57 19.65 -5.77
N ALA A 45 -6.91 19.45 -6.91
CA ALA A 45 -6.36 20.54 -7.72
C ALA A 45 -7.46 21.35 -8.45
N VAL A 46 -8.63 20.76 -8.68
CA VAL A 46 -9.75 21.38 -9.42
C VAL A 46 -11.00 21.58 -8.57
N SER A 47 -11.13 20.82 -7.47
CA SER A 47 -12.22 20.92 -6.51
C SER A 47 -11.65 21.10 -5.11
N PRO A 48 -12.05 22.14 -4.35
CA PRO A 48 -11.58 22.34 -2.97
C PRO A 48 -12.25 21.40 -1.96
N GLU A 49 -13.11 20.47 -2.39
CA GLU A 49 -13.88 19.59 -1.50
C GLU A 49 -13.22 18.20 -1.35
N LEU A 50 -13.11 17.74 -0.10
CA LEU A 50 -12.70 16.37 0.20
C LEU A 50 -13.82 15.37 -0.16
N PRO A 51 -13.50 14.19 -0.70
CA PRO A 51 -14.50 13.12 -0.91
C PRO A 51 -15.32 12.83 0.36
N GLU A 52 -16.58 12.39 0.22
CA GLU A 52 -17.49 12.22 1.38
C GLU A 52 -16.89 11.32 2.49
N GLU A 53 -16.20 10.22 2.13
CA GLU A 53 -15.53 9.34 3.09
C GLU A 53 -14.43 10.08 3.88
N GLU A 54 -13.64 10.94 3.22
CA GLU A 54 -12.58 11.73 3.84
C GLU A 54 -13.14 12.92 4.64
N SER A 55 -14.20 13.55 4.14
CA SER A 55 -14.95 14.60 4.86
C SER A 55 -15.47 14.08 6.20
N ALA A 56 -16.06 12.89 6.21
CA ALA A 56 -16.54 12.25 7.43
C ALA A 56 -15.38 11.91 8.38
N HIS A 57 -14.26 11.41 7.86
CA HIS A 57 -13.07 11.11 8.66
C HIS A 57 -12.48 12.39 9.30
N ALA A 58 -12.31 13.47 8.53
CA ALA A 58 -11.79 14.74 9.02
C ALA A 58 -12.66 15.34 10.15
N VAL A 59 -13.97 15.44 9.93
CA VAL A 59 -14.87 16.18 10.82
C VAL A 59 -15.42 15.32 11.97
N ARG A 60 -15.75 14.05 11.74
CA ARG A 60 -16.36 13.21 12.79
C ARG A 60 -15.33 12.46 13.62
N VAL A 61 -14.28 11.96 12.98
CA VAL A 61 -13.28 11.10 13.64
C VAL A 61 -12.17 11.96 14.21
N LEU A 62 -11.51 12.78 13.38
CA LEU A 62 -10.42 13.64 13.81
C LEU A 62 -10.90 14.96 14.44
N ARG A 63 -12.18 15.33 14.23
CA ARG A 63 -12.81 16.55 14.77
C ARG A 63 -12.05 17.83 14.38
N LEU A 64 -11.57 17.88 13.14
CA LEU A 64 -10.97 19.07 12.57
C LEU A 64 -12.02 20.18 12.43
N ASN A 65 -11.62 21.41 12.76
CA ASN A 65 -12.41 22.63 12.64
C ASN A 65 -11.83 23.51 11.54
N GLU A 66 -12.53 24.59 11.22
CA GLU A 66 -12.00 25.63 10.32
C GLU A 66 -10.63 26.13 10.83
N GLU A 67 -9.74 26.40 9.88
CA GLU A 67 -8.33 26.76 10.07
C GLU A 67 -7.42 25.66 10.68
N ASP A 68 -7.92 24.45 11.02
CA ASP A 68 -7.04 23.30 11.31
C ASP A 68 -6.30 22.85 10.03
N GLU A 69 -5.01 22.52 10.17
CA GLU A 69 -4.17 22.05 9.06
C GLU A 69 -4.38 20.55 8.78
N LEU A 70 -4.26 20.18 7.49
CA LEU A 70 -4.22 18.79 7.03
C LEU A 70 -3.32 18.63 5.80
N PHE A 71 -2.96 17.37 5.51
CA PHE A 71 -2.21 17.01 4.32
C PHE A 71 -3.08 16.17 3.39
N ILE A 72 -2.99 16.43 2.10
CA ILE A 72 -3.82 15.79 1.09
C ILE A 72 -2.92 15.28 -0.04
N THR A 73 -3.21 14.09 -0.55
CA THR A 73 -2.58 13.56 -1.76
C THR A 73 -3.61 13.33 -2.86
N ASP A 74 -3.20 13.55 -4.11
CA ASP A 74 -3.95 13.23 -5.31
C ASP A 74 -3.76 11.76 -5.77
N GLY A 75 -2.86 11.01 -5.11
CA GLY A 75 -2.49 9.65 -5.47
C GLY A 75 -1.64 9.54 -6.74
N LYS A 76 -1.16 10.67 -7.29
CA LYS A 76 -0.39 10.76 -8.54
C LYS A 76 1.03 11.32 -8.33
N GLY A 77 1.40 11.63 -7.09
CA GLY A 77 2.72 12.11 -6.72
C GLY A 77 2.72 13.44 -6.00
N THR A 78 1.56 14.05 -5.81
CA THR A 78 1.44 15.39 -5.21
C THR A 78 1.01 15.29 -3.75
N ILE A 79 1.64 16.06 -2.87
CA ILE A 79 1.18 16.32 -1.51
C ILE A 79 0.87 17.80 -1.36
N CYS A 80 -0.34 18.13 -0.94
CA CYS A 80 -0.78 19.48 -0.62
C CYS A 80 -0.87 19.65 0.89
N LYS A 81 -0.27 20.72 1.41
CA LYS A 81 -0.59 21.24 2.74
C LYS A 81 -1.80 22.17 2.60
N ALA A 82 -2.84 21.95 3.38
CA ALA A 82 -4.08 22.71 3.31
C ALA A 82 -4.62 23.03 4.70
N VAL A 83 -5.55 23.98 4.77
CA VAL A 83 -6.36 24.26 5.96
C VAL A 83 -7.84 24.01 5.65
N VAL A 84 -8.60 23.57 6.64
CA VAL A 84 -10.05 23.44 6.51
C VAL A 84 -10.66 24.85 6.38
N SER A 85 -11.35 25.10 5.28
CA SER A 85 -12.08 26.35 5.05
C SER A 85 -13.55 26.26 5.43
N ARG A 86 -14.13 25.05 5.39
CA ARG A 86 -15.48 24.76 5.86
C ARG A 86 -15.55 23.35 6.42
N ALA A 87 -15.87 23.24 7.71
CA ALA A 87 -16.01 21.95 8.37
C ALA A 87 -17.44 21.40 8.22
N HIS A 88 -17.66 20.44 7.30
CA HIS A 88 -18.93 19.73 7.17
C HIS A 88 -18.69 18.22 6.96
N PRO A 89 -19.41 17.32 7.68
CA PRO A 89 -19.13 15.88 7.66
C PRO A 89 -19.37 15.19 6.30
N LYS A 90 -19.96 15.88 5.32
CA LYS A 90 -20.14 15.39 3.95
C LYS A 90 -19.50 16.27 2.87
N HIS A 91 -19.13 17.50 3.22
CA HIS A 91 -18.75 18.56 2.28
C HIS A 91 -17.63 19.40 2.92
N CYS A 92 -16.56 18.74 3.37
CA CYS A 92 -15.44 19.43 3.98
C CYS A 92 -14.63 20.12 2.88
N GLU A 93 -14.59 21.45 2.90
CA GLU A 93 -13.85 22.25 1.92
C GLU A 93 -12.53 22.71 2.52
N VAL A 94 -11.49 22.75 1.70
CA VAL A 94 -10.13 23.12 2.10
C VAL A 94 -9.54 24.21 1.22
N ARG A 95 -8.59 24.95 1.77
CA ARG A 95 -7.76 25.93 1.04
C ARG A 95 -6.32 25.45 1.03
N ILE A 96 -5.78 25.21 -0.16
CA ILE A 96 -4.39 24.78 -0.34
C ILE A 96 -3.45 25.95 0.03
N LEU A 97 -2.47 25.66 0.88
CA LEU A 97 -1.41 26.60 1.27
C LEU A 97 -0.14 26.36 0.45
N GLU A 98 0.24 25.09 0.30
CA GLU A 98 1.45 24.67 -0.38
C GLU A 98 1.21 23.36 -1.13
N THR A 99 1.94 23.18 -2.23
CA THR A 99 1.92 21.96 -3.04
C THR A 99 3.34 21.51 -3.29
N HIS A 100 3.60 20.24 -3.02
CA HIS A 100 4.90 19.60 -3.14
C HIS A 100 4.79 18.33 -3.97
N GLU A 101 5.71 18.14 -4.91
CA GLU A 101 5.86 16.83 -5.56
C GLU A 101 6.69 15.92 -4.66
N GLN A 102 6.16 14.76 -4.30
CA GLN A 102 6.94 13.70 -3.66
C GLN A 102 7.52 12.84 -4.79
N PRO A 103 8.83 12.75 -5.01
CA PRO A 103 9.40 11.80 -5.96
C PRO A 103 9.09 10.35 -5.53
N PRO A 104 9.13 9.35 -6.43
CA PRO A 104 8.99 7.95 -6.02
C PRO A 104 9.99 7.61 -4.92
N LEU A 105 9.54 6.88 -3.90
CA LEU A 105 10.39 6.47 -2.77
C LEU A 105 11.25 5.24 -3.09
N TRP A 106 11.23 4.79 -4.34
CA TRP A 106 12.01 3.67 -4.86
C TRP A 106 12.51 3.99 -6.28
N GLN A 107 13.60 3.34 -6.69
CA GLN A 107 14.37 3.76 -7.86
C GLN A 107 13.91 3.15 -9.20
N ALA A 108 13.17 2.04 -9.19
CA ALA A 108 12.80 1.33 -10.41
C ALA A 108 11.34 0.91 -10.42
N TYR A 109 10.72 0.95 -11.60
CA TYR A 109 9.35 0.53 -11.79
C TYR A 109 9.18 -0.97 -11.47
N LEU A 110 8.26 -1.28 -10.56
CA LEU A 110 7.95 -2.65 -10.13
C LEU A 110 6.49 -2.99 -10.39
N HIS A 111 6.27 -4.02 -11.21
CA HIS A 111 4.96 -4.61 -11.47
C HIS A 111 4.93 -6.05 -10.95
N ILE A 112 4.02 -6.32 -10.03
CA ILE A 112 3.70 -7.69 -9.59
C ILE A 112 2.43 -8.17 -10.29
N ALA A 113 2.53 -9.24 -11.07
CA ALA A 113 1.36 -9.89 -11.66
C ALA A 113 1.13 -11.23 -10.94
N VAL A 114 0.03 -11.34 -10.21
CA VAL A 114 -0.21 -12.43 -9.25
C VAL A 114 -1.56 -13.07 -9.47
N SER A 115 -1.62 -14.41 -9.48
CA SER A 115 -2.90 -15.11 -9.43
C SER A 115 -3.53 -14.94 -8.04
N PRO A 116 -4.81 -14.58 -7.91
CA PRO A 116 -5.45 -14.49 -6.60
C PRO A 116 -5.46 -15.81 -5.84
N ALA A 117 -5.16 -15.75 -4.54
CA ALA A 117 -5.37 -16.87 -3.64
C ALA A 117 -6.87 -17.15 -3.40
N LYS A 118 -7.19 -18.33 -2.86
CA LYS A 118 -8.56 -18.70 -2.48
C LYS A 118 -9.21 -17.69 -1.53
N SER A 119 -8.45 -17.23 -0.54
CA SER A 119 -8.91 -16.21 0.41
C SER A 119 -8.61 -14.82 -0.13
N ILE A 120 -9.66 -13.99 -0.25
CA ILE A 120 -9.52 -12.61 -0.71
C ILE A 120 -8.75 -11.76 0.32
N ASP A 121 -8.90 -12.05 1.60
CA ASP A 121 -8.24 -11.30 2.68
C ASP A 121 -6.72 -11.46 2.60
N ARG A 122 -6.22 -12.57 2.04
CA ARG A 122 -4.78 -12.74 1.75
C ARG A 122 -4.29 -11.82 0.63
N MET A 123 -5.14 -11.53 -0.36
CA MET A 123 -4.83 -10.59 -1.42
C MET A 123 -4.94 -9.14 -0.94
N GLU A 124 -5.90 -8.83 -0.06
CA GLU A 124 -5.95 -7.53 0.62
C GLU A 124 -4.68 -7.28 1.41
N TRP A 125 -4.28 -8.26 2.23
CA TRP A 125 -3.04 -8.18 2.99
C TRP A 125 -1.83 -7.98 2.07
N PHE A 126 -1.74 -8.71 0.94
CA PHE A 126 -0.67 -8.49 -0.03
C PHE A 126 -0.70 -7.07 -0.60
N VAL A 127 -1.85 -6.56 -1.05
CA VAL A 127 -1.98 -5.21 -1.62
C VAL A 127 -1.57 -4.15 -0.60
N GLU A 128 -2.04 -4.27 0.65
CA GLU A 128 -1.65 -3.40 1.77
C GLU A 128 -0.13 -3.36 1.92
N LYS A 129 0.52 -4.53 2.03
CA LYS A 129 1.97 -4.60 2.25
C LYS A 129 2.79 -4.25 1.01
N ALA A 130 2.30 -4.52 -0.19
CA ALA A 130 2.96 -4.11 -1.43
C ALA A 130 2.96 -2.58 -1.57
N VAL A 131 1.88 -1.91 -1.17
CA VAL A 131 1.82 -0.44 -1.12
C VAL A 131 2.75 0.12 -0.06
N GLU A 132 2.82 -0.49 1.13
CA GLU A 132 3.74 -0.08 2.20
C GLU A 132 5.21 -0.22 1.77
N ILE A 133 5.58 -1.33 1.13
CA ILE A 133 6.95 -1.59 0.67
C ILE A 133 7.31 -0.72 -0.55
N GLY A 134 6.36 -0.50 -1.46
CA GLY A 134 6.57 0.21 -2.71
C GLY A 134 6.42 -0.72 -3.91
N THR A 135 5.39 -0.47 -4.71
CA THR A 135 5.15 -1.12 -6.01
C THR A 135 4.43 -0.12 -6.89
N ASP A 136 4.63 -0.19 -8.21
CA ASP A 136 4.00 0.73 -9.16
C ASP A 136 2.74 0.15 -9.79
N ALA A 137 2.68 -1.17 -9.93
CA ALA A 137 1.50 -1.85 -10.44
C ALA A 137 1.30 -3.23 -9.84
N VAL A 138 0.03 -3.60 -9.70
CA VAL A 138 -0.40 -4.97 -9.40
C VAL A 138 -1.47 -5.39 -10.40
N THR A 139 -1.26 -6.51 -11.07
CA THR A 139 -2.26 -7.12 -11.95
C THR A 139 -2.66 -8.49 -11.40
N PHE A 140 -3.97 -8.74 -11.29
CA PHE A 140 -4.46 -10.05 -10.90
C PHE A 140 -4.61 -10.95 -12.13
N LEU A 141 -3.94 -12.10 -12.13
CA LEU A 141 -3.91 -13.00 -13.27
C LEU A 141 -4.92 -14.14 -13.15
N GLN A 142 -5.64 -14.39 -14.24
CA GLN A 142 -6.40 -15.62 -14.45
C GLN A 142 -5.50 -16.64 -15.13
N CYS A 143 -4.99 -17.58 -14.33
CA CYS A 143 -4.17 -18.71 -14.77
C CYS A 143 -5.03 -19.98 -14.86
N ARG A 144 -4.50 -21.03 -15.49
CA ARG A 144 -5.18 -22.32 -15.66
C ARG A 144 -5.64 -22.93 -14.34
N PHE A 145 -4.79 -22.85 -13.31
CA PHE A 145 -5.04 -23.42 -11.98
C PHE A 145 -5.43 -22.36 -10.94
N SER A 146 -5.90 -21.18 -11.36
CA SER A 146 -6.43 -20.17 -10.44
C SER A 146 -7.70 -20.68 -9.76
N GLU A 147 -7.72 -20.62 -8.42
CA GLU A 147 -8.91 -20.99 -7.64
C GLU A 147 -10.04 -19.96 -7.77
N ARG A 148 -9.69 -18.68 -7.97
CA ARG A 148 -10.64 -17.60 -8.19
C ARG A 148 -10.58 -17.09 -9.62
N LYS A 149 -11.75 -16.73 -10.13
CA LYS A 149 -11.95 -16.16 -11.47
C LYS A 149 -12.49 -14.73 -11.43
N ASP A 150 -12.80 -14.22 -10.25
CA ASP A 150 -13.27 -12.87 -10.02
C ASP A 150 -12.49 -12.19 -8.89
N ILE A 151 -12.23 -10.89 -9.08
CA ILE A 151 -11.71 -10.01 -8.03
C ILE A 151 -12.37 -8.64 -8.14
N LYS A 152 -12.86 -8.12 -7.00
CA LYS A 152 -13.46 -6.77 -6.95
C LYS A 152 -12.36 -5.74 -6.79
N ILE A 153 -11.95 -5.12 -7.89
CA ILE A 153 -10.88 -4.10 -7.87
C ILE A 153 -11.20 -2.93 -6.95
N SER A 154 -12.45 -2.48 -6.90
CA SER A 154 -12.85 -1.41 -5.98
C SER A 154 -12.57 -1.72 -4.50
N ARG A 155 -12.59 -3.00 -4.11
CA ARG A 155 -12.21 -3.43 -2.75
C ARG A 155 -10.69 -3.31 -2.55
N MET A 156 -9.90 -3.71 -3.55
CA MET A 156 -8.43 -3.60 -3.50
C MET A 156 -7.96 -2.14 -3.53
N GLU A 157 -8.64 -1.28 -4.30
CA GLU A 157 -8.36 0.16 -4.35
C GLU A 157 -8.56 0.81 -2.98
N LYS A 158 -9.63 0.47 -2.25
CA LYS A 158 -9.85 0.96 -0.87
C LYS A 158 -8.70 0.54 0.07
N VAL A 159 -8.23 -0.70 -0.05
CA VAL A 159 -7.08 -1.19 0.72
C VAL A 159 -5.81 -0.41 0.36
N ALA A 160 -5.55 -0.21 -0.93
CA ALA A 160 -4.39 0.53 -1.41
C ALA A 160 -4.40 2.01 -0.99
N VAL A 161 -5.56 2.67 -1.04
CA VAL A 161 -5.74 4.05 -0.54
C VAL A 161 -5.43 4.11 0.95
N SER A 162 -5.97 3.18 1.75
CA SER A 162 -5.68 3.13 3.19
C SER A 162 -4.18 2.97 3.46
N ALA A 163 -3.54 2.00 2.80
CA ALA A 163 -2.11 1.73 2.95
C ALA A 163 -1.23 2.89 2.47
N MET A 164 -1.60 3.56 1.37
CA MET A 164 -0.90 4.74 0.86
C MET A 164 -0.94 5.87 1.88
N LYS A 165 -2.13 6.18 2.41
CA LYS A 165 -2.31 7.22 3.44
C LYS A 165 -1.52 6.90 4.70
N GLN A 166 -1.60 5.66 5.18
CA GLN A 166 -0.91 5.23 6.40
C GLN A 166 0.62 5.26 6.25
N SER A 167 1.12 4.87 5.08
CA SER A 167 2.55 4.88 4.76
C SER A 167 3.06 6.21 4.17
N LEU A 168 2.24 7.27 4.22
CA LEU A 168 2.58 8.65 3.83
C LEU A 168 3.10 8.79 2.39
N LYS A 169 2.57 7.97 1.48
CA LYS A 169 2.92 8.00 0.06
C LYS A 169 1.98 8.89 -0.73
N ALA A 170 2.53 9.50 -1.79
CA ALA A 170 1.77 10.36 -2.69
C ALA A 170 1.27 9.64 -3.95
N ARG A 171 1.66 8.38 -4.17
CA ARG A 171 1.28 7.60 -5.37
C ARG A 171 0.54 6.33 -5.00
N LEU A 172 -0.55 6.07 -5.72
CA LEU A 172 -1.22 4.79 -5.74
C LEU A 172 -0.61 3.88 -6.80
N PRO A 173 -0.42 2.58 -6.53
CA PRO A 173 -0.10 1.65 -7.60
C PRO A 173 -1.30 1.50 -8.54
N LYS A 174 -1.00 1.26 -9.81
CA LYS A 174 -2.02 0.86 -10.79
C LYS A 174 -2.49 -0.56 -10.46
N LEU A 175 -3.74 -0.70 -10.02
CA LEU A 175 -4.37 -2.00 -9.83
C LEU A 175 -5.17 -2.39 -11.07
N SER A 176 -4.90 -3.56 -11.63
CA SER A 176 -5.64 -4.11 -12.77
C SER A 176 -6.40 -5.37 -12.37
N GLY A 177 -7.65 -5.46 -12.81
CA GLY A 177 -8.56 -6.58 -12.56
C GLY A 177 -8.09 -7.92 -13.05
N MET A 178 -8.95 -8.93 -12.89
CA MET A 178 -8.71 -10.27 -13.39
C MET A 178 -8.39 -10.22 -14.89
N THR A 179 -7.14 -10.52 -15.24
CA THR A 179 -6.60 -10.42 -16.60
C THR A 179 -6.18 -11.81 -17.06
N ASP A 180 -6.60 -12.21 -18.26
CA ASP A 180 -6.18 -13.48 -18.86
C ASP A 180 -4.64 -13.57 -18.97
N PHE A 181 -4.07 -14.69 -18.53
CA PHE A 181 -2.63 -14.90 -18.51
C PHE A 181 -1.98 -14.67 -19.87
N ARG A 182 -2.49 -15.31 -20.94
CA ARG A 182 -1.85 -15.20 -22.27
C ARG A 182 -1.90 -13.79 -22.81
N THR A 183 -3.04 -13.12 -22.62
CA THR A 183 -3.24 -11.72 -23.01
C THR A 183 -2.27 -10.79 -22.28
N PHE A 184 -2.03 -11.03 -20.98
CA PHE A 184 -1.09 -10.24 -20.20
C PHE A 184 0.37 -10.45 -20.64
N ILE A 185 0.78 -11.71 -20.82
CA ILE A 185 2.16 -12.08 -21.18
C ILE A 185 2.58 -11.57 -22.56
N ALA A 186 1.63 -11.45 -23.49
CA ALA A 186 1.88 -10.92 -24.82
C ALA A 186 2.09 -9.39 -24.85
N GLN A 187 1.84 -8.68 -23.75
CA GLN A 187 2.02 -7.24 -23.70
C GLN A 187 3.52 -6.88 -23.66
N PRO A 188 3.93 -5.81 -24.37
CA PRO A 188 5.28 -5.32 -24.26
C PRO A 188 5.53 -4.77 -22.86
N PHE A 189 6.74 -5.01 -22.35
CA PHE A 189 7.23 -4.43 -21.10
C PHE A 189 8.68 -4.02 -21.31
N ASP A 190 8.99 -2.76 -21.06
CA ASP A 190 10.34 -2.22 -21.16
C ASP A 190 11.08 -2.43 -19.83
N GLY A 191 11.72 -3.59 -19.72
CA GLY A 191 12.42 -4.00 -18.50
C GLY A 191 12.61 -5.50 -18.40
N ARG A 192 13.00 -5.97 -17.21
CA ARG A 192 13.20 -7.39 -16.92
C ARG A 192 11.88 -8.06 -16.58
N LYS A 193 11.68 -9.23 -17.17
CA LYS A 193 10.47 -10.04 -16.99
C LYS A 193 10.87 -11.34 -16.30
N PHE A 194 10.21 -11.67 -15.20
CA PHE A 194 10.52 -12.84 -14.39
C PHE A 194 9.28 -13.68 -14.13
N ILE A 195 9.44 -15.00 -14.13
CA ILE A 195 8.40 -15.94 -13.73
C ILE A 195 8.87 -16.77 -12.54
N ALA A 196 8.22 -16.60 -11.39
CA ALA A 196 8.50 -17.41 -10.21
C ALA A 196 7.58 -18.63 -10.21
N HIS A 197 8.16 -19.81 -10.41
CA HIS A 197 7.43 -21.09 -10.45
C HIS A 197 8.21 -22.17 -9.70
N CYS A 198 7.52 -23.21 -9.22
CA CYS A 198 8.06 -24.35 -8.48
C CYS A 198 8.49 -25.51 -9.39
N GLY A 199 8.08 -25.54 -10.67
CA GLY A 199 8.42 -26.59 -11.64
C GLY A 199 9.93 -26.88 -11.86
N GLU A 200 10.23 -27.97 -12.56
CA GLU A 200 11.61 -28.42 -12.83
C GLU A 200 12.37 -27.48 -13.76
N GLY A 201 13.71 -27.49 -13.68
CA GLY A 201 14.60 -26.67 -14.52
C GLY A 201 15.55 -25.76 -13.73
N GLU A 202 16.58 -25.24 -14.43
CA GLU A 202 17.53 -24.30 -13.86
C GLU A 202 16.83 -22.96 -13.60
N ARG A 203 16.87 -22.50 -12.36
CA ARG A 203 16.30 -21.23 -11.91
C ARG A 203 17.33 -20.50 -11.09
N LYS A 204 17.56 -19.24 -11.43
CA LYS A 204 18.40 -18.35 -10.60
C LYS A 204 17.55 -17.82 -9.45
N LEU A 205 18.18 -17.60 -8.29
CA LEU A 205 17.52 -16.83 -7.24
C LEU A 205 17.23 -15.43 -7.79
N LEU A 206 16.04 -14.90 -7.52
CA LEU A 206 15.62 -13.57 -8.01
C LEU A 206 16.68 -12.50 -7.74
N LYS A 207 17.29 -12.53 -6.54
CA LYS A 207 18.36 -11.61 -6.14
C LYS A 207 19.65 -11.66 -6.98
N HIS A 208 19.87 -12.74 -7.72
CA HIS A 208 21.02 -12.88 -8.62
C HIS A 208 20.62 -12.67 -10.09
N ALA A 209 19.33 -12.79 -10.42
CA ALA A 209 18.82 -12.59 -11.78
C ALA A 209 18.53 -11.11 -12.05
N TYR A 210 18.02 -10.39 -11.04
CA TYR A 210 17.72 -8.97 -11.11
C TYR A 210 18.98 -8.11 -11.05
N GLN A 211 18.99 -7.04 -11.84
CA GLN A 211 20.00 -5.99 -11.78
C GLN A 211 19.37 -4.73 -11.20
N PRO A 212 19.98 -4.09 -10.19
CA PRO A 212 19.45 -2.87 -9.60
C PRO A 212 19.11 -1.78 -10.61
N ASN A 213 18.11 -0.97 -10.29
CA ASN A 213 17.63 0.18 -11.06
C ASN A 213 17.02 -0.15 -12.42
N GLN A 214 16.72 -1.43 -12.71
CA GLN A 214 15.97 -1.82 -13.90
C GLN A 214 14.48 -2.01 -13.59
N PRO A 215 13.55 -1.55 -14.46
CA PRO A 215 12.16 -1.92 -14.36
C PRO A 215 11.98 -3.44 -14.32
N ALA A 216 11.09 -3.94 -13.47
CA ALA A 216 10.85 -5.37 -13.29
C ALA A 216 9.36 -5.70 -13.30
N LEU A 217 9.03 -6.77 -14.01
CA LEU A 217 7.71 -7.42 -13.99
C LEU A 217 7.88 -8.85 -13.50
N ILE A 218 7.20 -9.21 -12.42
CA ILE A 218 7.32 -10.53 -11.79
C ILE A 218 5.96 -11.22 -11.78
N LEU A 219 5.92 -12.43 -12.35
CA LEU A 219 4.75 -13.30 -12.32
C LEU A 219 4.79 -14.23 -11.10
N ILE A 220 3.67 -14.32 -10.40
CA ILE A 220 3.46 -15.19 -9.24
C ILE A 220 2.22 -16.06 -9.49
N GLY A 221 2.42 -17.37 -9.47
CA GLY A 221 1.39 -18.35 -9.80
C GLY A 221 0.38 -18.61 -8.67
N PRO A 222 -0.71 -19.36 -8.97
CA PRO A 222 -1.67 -19.82 -7.98
C PRO A 222 -1.08 -20.88 -7.03
N GLU A 223 -1.86 -21.36 -6.05
CA GLU A 223 -1.44 -22.43 -5.13
C GLU A 223 -1.03 -23.72 -5.87
N GLY A 224 -1.65 -23.99 -7.04
CA GLY A 224 -1.33 -25.09 -7.94
C GLY A 224 -0.18 -24.83 -8.91
N ASP A 225 0.51 -23.69 -8.78
CA ASP A 225 1.55 -23.18 -9.69
C ASP A 225 1.04 -22.91 -11.12
N PHE A 226 1.91 -22.37 -11.96
CA PHE A 226 1.66 -22.27 -13.40
C PHE A 226 1.68 -23.65 -14.05
N SER A 227 0.82 -23.84 -15.06
CA SER A 227 0.90 -25.03 -15.92
C SER A 227 2.18 -25.04 -16.76
N PRO A 228 2.69 -26.23 -17.18
CA PRO A 228 3.85 -26.31 -18.06
C PRO A 228 3.69 -25.49 -19.34
N GLU A 229 2.48 -25.41 -19.89
CA GLU A 229 2.18 -24.61 -21.07
C GLU A 229 2.25 -23.10 -20.81
N GLU A 230 1.83 -22.64 -19.63
CA GLU A 230 1.93 -21.23 -19.22
C GLU A 230 3.39 -20.83 -18.99
N VAL A 231 4.18 -21.68 -18.34
CA VAL A 231 5.62 -21.45 -18.16
C VAL A 231 6.30 -21.38 -19.53
N ALA A 232 6.08 -22.37 -20.40
CA ALA A 232 6.66 -22.38 -21.74
C ALA A 232 6.27 -21.12 -22.54
N PHE A 233 5.01 -20.68 -22.45
CA PHE A 233 4.55 -19.46 -23.12
C PHE A 233 5.23 -18.20 -22.57
N ALA A 234 5.39 -18.08 -21.25
CA ALA A 234 6.11 -16.96 -20.65
C ALA A 234 7.58 -16.92 -21.10
N LEU A 235 8.28 -18.07 -21.10
CA LEU A 235 9.67 -18.17 -21.55
C LEU A 235 9.82 -17.76 -23.02
N GLN A 236 8.91 -18.19 -23.89
CA GLN A 236 8.86 -17.77 -25.31
C GLN A 236 8.65 -16.26 -25.48
N ASN A 237 7.99 -15.62 -24.51
CA ASN A 237 7.79 -14.17 -24.47
C ASN A 237 8.88 -13.45 -23.64
N GLY A 238 10.03 -14.08 -23.42
CA GLY A 238 11.19 -13.43 -22.81
C GLY A 238 11.09 -13.22 -21.30
N TYR A 239 10.26 -14.01 -20.60
CA TYR A 239 10.33 -14.10 -19.15
C TYR A 239 11.47 -15.03 -18.74
N GLU A 240 12.20 -14.65 -17.69
CA GLU A 240 13.28 -15.45 -17.12
C GLU A 240 12.77 -16.24 -15.90
N PRO A 241 13.06 -17.55 -15.80
CA PRO A 241 12.59 -18.36 -14.69
C PRO A 241 13.43 -18.08 -13.44
N VAL A 242 12.77 -17.80 -12.32
CA VAL A 242 13.41 -17.45 -11.05
C VAL A 242 12.87 -18.25 -9.88
N SER A 243 13.69 -18.36 -8.84
CA SER A 243 13.30 -18.88 -7.52
C SER A 243 13.32 -17.77 -6.47
N LEU A 244 12.39 -17.84 -5.53
CA LEU A 244 12.32 -16.97 -4.35
C LEU A 244 12.98 -17.60 -3.11
N GLY A 245 13.62 -18.76 -3.26
CA GLY A 245 14.28 -19.50 -2.19
C GLY A 245 13.89 -20.97 -2.16
N ASN A 246 14.34 -21.68 -1.12
CA ASN A 246 14.11 -23.11 -0.96
C ASN A 246 12.80 -23.44 -0.25
N SER A 247 12.15 -22.44 0.36
CA SER A 247 10.91 -22.62 1.11
C SER A 247 9.69 -22.55 0.19
N ARG A 248 8.68 -23.37 0.50
CA ARG A 248 7.38 -23.28 -0.16
C ARG A 248 6.59 -22.10 0.41
N LEU A 249 6.50 -21.02 -0.37
CA LEU A 249 5.74 -19.83 -0.01
C LEU A 249 4.28 -19.95 -0.47
N ARG A 250 3.36 -19.34 0.27
CA ARG A 250 2.00 -19.09 -0.24
C ARG A 250 2.03 -18.00 -1.29
N THR A 251 1.00 -17.91 -2.13
CA THR A 251 0.93 -16.94 -3.24
C THR A 251 1.13 -15.50 -2.78
N GLU A 252 0.43 -15.04 -1.73
CA GLU A 252 0.59 -13.70 -1.16
C GLU A 252 2.01 -13.46 -0.61
N THR A 253 2.59 -14.49 0.01
CA THR A 253 3.93 -14.42 0.59
C THR A 253 5.00 -14.38 -0.49
N ALA A 254 4.84 -15.16 -1.56
CA ALA A 254 5.73 -15.14 -2.71
C ALA A 254 5.71 -13.78 -3.42
N ALA A 255 4.52 -13.22 -3.62
CA ALA A 255 4.35 -11.89 -4.20
C ALA A 255 5.01 -10.80 -3.33
N LEU A 256 4.82 -10.85 -2.01
CA LEU A 256 5.47 -9.92 -1.10
C LEU A 256 6.99 -10.11 -1.05
N ALA A 257 7.47 -11.35 -1.02
CA ALA A 257 8.90 -11.66 -1.02
C ALA A 257 9.59 -11.15 -2.30
N ALA A 258 8.94 -11.31 -3.46
CA ALA A 258 9.40 -10.75 -4.72
C ALA A 258 9.48 -9.22 -4.66
N CYS A 259 8.42 -8.57 -4.18
CA CYS A 259 8.37 -7.12 -4.02
C CYS A 259 9.49 -6.61 -3.10
N HIS A 260 9.60 -7.17 -1.90
CA HIS A 260 10.64 -6.79 -0.95
C HIS A 260 12.06 -7.04 -1.48
N THR A 261 12.28 -8.17 -2.17
CA THR A 261 13.60 -8.49 -2.74
C THR A 261 14.03 -7.44 -3.76
N ILE A 262 13.13 -7.03 -4.67
CA ILE A 262 13.46 -5.98 -5.65
C ILE A 262 13.73 -4.66 -4.95
N GLN A 263 12.88 -4.26 -4.00
CA GLN A 263 13.09 -3.00 -3.30
C GLN A 263 14.38 -2.96 -2.48
N LEU A 264 14.74 -4.07 -1.83
CA LEU A 264 15.99 -4.17 -1.08
C LEU A 264 17.23 -4.08 -1.99
N LEU A 265 17.16 -4.61 -3.20
CA LEU A 265 18.27 -4.56 -4.17
C LEU A 265 18.44 -3.18 -4.82
N ASN A 266 17.42 -2.32 -4.75
CA ASN A 266 17.44 -0.95 -5.25
C ASN A 266 17.80 0.10 -4.18
N GLN A 267 18.14 -0.35 -2.97
CA GLN A 267 18.70 0.48 -1.90
C GLN A 267 20.23 0.41 -1.92
#